data_AF-A0A023UJE8-F1
#
_entry.id   AF-A0A023UJE8-F1
#
_cell.length_a   1.000
_cell.length_b   1.000
_cell.length_c   1.000
_cell.angle_alpha   90.00
_cell.angle_beta   90.00
_cell.angle_gamma   90.00
#
_symmetry.space_group_name_H-M   'P 1'
#
loop_
_entity.id
_entity.type
_entity.pdbx_description
1 polymer ?
#
loop_
_entity_poly.entity_id
_entity_poly.type
_entity_poly.pdbx_seq_one_letter_code
_entity_poly.pdbx_strand_id
1 'polypeptide(L)'
;MKHIIGIGGVTNGGKTTLTNRLIKALPNCCVVHQDDFFKPPDLIAVGEDGFKQWDVIDALDMEAMVNTVKGWMENPIKFARSHGIQVTPATEMDDPESQVHILIVEGFLLYNYKPLLEFFDKSYYITIPYEECKSRRRTRQYTVPDPPGLFDGHVWPMYL
;
A
#
# COMPACT_ATOMS: atom_id res chain seq x y z
N MET A 1 7.35 -17.99 11.92
CA MET A 1 6.62 -17.99 10.62
C MET A 1 6.39 -16.58 10.10
N LYS A 2 6.49 -16.34 8.79
CA LYS A 2 6.32 -15.01 8.16
C LYS A 2 5.16 -15.08 7.16
N HIS A 3 4.27 -14.09 7.19
CA HIS A 3 3.18 -13.95 6.23
C HIS A 3 3.12 -12.55 5.64
N ILE A 4 2.90 -12.45 4.33
CA ILE A 4 2.74 -11.18 3.62
C ILE A 4 1.37 -11.16 2.95
N ILE A 5 0.61 -10.12 3.27
CA ILE A 5 -0.75 -9.90 2.78
C ILE A 5 -0.78 -8.64 1.92
N GLY A 6 -1.13 -8.77 0.65
CA GLY A 6 -1.42 -7.64 -0.22
C GLY A 6 -2.85 -7.15 -0.03
N ILE A 7 -3.04 -5.85 0.16
CA ILE A 7 -4.35 -5.18 0.15
C ILE A 7 -4.37 -4.15 -0.98
N GLY A 8 -4.80 -4.62 -2.15
CA GLY A 8 -5.06 -3.81 -3.34
C GLY A 8 -6.44 -3.15 -3.30
N GLY A 9 -6.71 -2.30 -4.29
CA GLY A 9 -8.07 -1.81 -4.53
C GLY A 9 -8.13 -0.37 -5.01
N VAL A 10 -9.33 0.03 -5.40
CA VAL A 10 -9.61 1.37 -5.93
C VAL A 10 -9.24 2.49 -4.95
N THR A 11 -8.89 3.65 -5.50
CA THR A 11 -8.71 4.89 -4.71
C THR A 11 -9.94 5.16 -3.84
N ASN A 12 -9.75 5.69 -2.63
CA ASN A 12 -10.82 5.95 -1.64
C ASN A 12 -11.71 4.73 -1.29
N GLY A 13 -11.31 3.49 -1.64
CA GLY A 13 -12.08 2.28 -1.35
C GLY A 13 -12.12 1.88 0.13
N GLY A 14 -11.21 2.42 0.95
CA GLY A 14 -11.13 2.12 2.39
C GLY A 14 -9.95 1.22 2.80
N LYS A 15 -8.95 1.02 1.92
CA LYS A 15 -7.74 0.21 2.18
C LYS A 15 -7.08 0.54 3.52
N THR A 16 -6.66 1.79 3.72
CA THR A 16 -5.99 2.22 4.96
C THR A 16 -6.86 2.07 6.20
N THR A 17 -8.20 2.17 6.06
CA THR A 17 -9.11 1.90 7.19
C THR A 17 -9.12 0.42 7.55
N LEU A 18 -9.19 -0.47 6.56
CA LEU A 18 -9.08 -1.92 6.77
C LEU A 18 -7.72 -2.27 7.39
N THR A 19 -6.63 -1.76 6.83
CA THR A 19 -5.26 -1.96 7.30
C THR A 19 -5.11 -1.53 8.75
N ASN A 20 -5.56 -0.33 9.13
CA ASN A 20 -5.52 0.15 10.51
C ASN A 20 -6.30 -0.72 11.51
N ARG A 21 -7.36 -1.41 11.06
CA ARG A 21 -8.09 -2.37 11.90
C ARG A 21 -7.33 -3.70 12.02
N LEU A 22 -6.73 -4.17 10.92
CA LEU A 22 -5.96 -5.40 10.89
C LEU A 22 -4.69 -5.32 11.76
N ILE A 23 -3.96 -4.20 11.73
CA ILE A 23 -2.76 -4.00 12.58
C ILE A 23 -3.09 -4.19 14.06
N LYS A 24 -4.28 -3.76 14.49
CA LYS A 24 -4.72 -3.86 15.89
C LYS A 24 -5.21 -5.26 16.26
N ALA A 25 -5.64 -6.04 15.27
CA ALA A 25 -6.21 -7.36 15.47
C ALA A 25 -5.18 -8.49 15.27
N LEU A 26 -4.06 -8.22 14.59
CA LEU A 26 -3.06 -9.20 14.20
C LEU A 26 -1.76 -9.03 15.03
N PRO A 27 -1.13 -10.13 15.47
CA PRO A 27 0.13 -10.07 16.21
C PRO A 27 1.30 -9.68 15.30
N ASN A 28 2.29 -8.98 15.87
CA ASN A 28 3.56 -8.64 15.20
C ASN A 28 3.37 -8.12 13.76
N CYS A 29 2.38 -7.24 13.57
CA CYS A 29 1.95 -6.78 12.26
C CYS A 29 2.64 -5.47 11.88
N CYS A 30 3.40 -5.49 10.78
CA CYS A 30 3.96 -4.30 10.14
C CYS A 30 3.16 -3.91 8.90
N VAL A 31 3.32 -2.67 8.44
CA VAL A 31 2.68 -2.18 7.21
C VAL A 31 3.67 -1.44 6.34
N VAL A 32 3.54 -1.64 5.02
CA VAL A 32 4.18 -0.84 3.97
C VAL A 32 3.06 -0.22 3.14
N HIS A 33 3.03 1.11 3.07
CA HIS A 33 2.05 1.87 2.28
C HIS A 33 2.67 2.24 0.92
N GLN A 34 2.01 1.88 -0.18
CA GLN A 34 2.47 2.23 -1.53
C GLN A 34 2.59 3.75 -1.73
N ASP A 35 1.72 4.53 -1.08
CA ASP A 35 1.71 6.00 -1.17
C ASP A 35 3.02 6.63 -0.63
N ASP A 36 3.80 5.93 0.20
CA ASP A 36 5.09 6.42 0.71
C ASP A 36 6.19 6.39 -0.37
N PHE A 37 5.95 5.75 -1.51
CA PHE A 37 6.92 5.54 -2.59
C PHE A 37 6.63 6.41 -3.82
N PHE A 38 5.77 7.42 -3.71
CA PHE A 38 5.59 8.38 -4.81
C PHE A 38 6.89 9.14 -5.11
N LYS A 39 7.21 9.26 -6.40
CA LYS A 39 8.30 10.13 -6.85
C LYS A 39 7.97 11.60 -6.58
N PRO A 40 8.99 12.46 -6.44
CA PRO A 40 8.82 13.91 -6.33
C PRO A 40 7.89 14.50 -7.40
N PRO A 41 7.04 15.50 -7.08
CA PRO A 41 6.04 16.04 -8.00
C PRO A 41 6.57 16.60 -9.31
N ASP A 42 7.84 17.00 -9.36
CA ASP A 42 8.57 17.50 -10.53
C ASP A 42 9.00 16.38 -11.48
N LEU A 43 9.09 15.14 -11.01
CA LEU A 43 9.36 13.96 -11.83
C LEU A 43 8.10 13.30 -12.41
N ILE A 44 6.92 13.77 -12.02
CA ILE A 44 5.65 13.26 -12.52
C ILE A 44 5.28 13.96 -13.84
N ALA A 45 5.25 13.18 -14.92
CA ALA A 45 4.90 13.67 -16.24
C ALA A 45 3.44 14.13 -16.32
N VAL A 46 3.18 15.03 -17.26
CA VAL A 46 1.82 15.39 -17.70
C VAL A 46 1.51 14.55 -18.93
N GLY A 47 0.39 13.84 -18.91
CA GLY A 47 -0.06 12.99 -20.01
C GLY A 47 -0.72 13.78 -21.14
N GLU A 48 -1.07 13.08 -22.21
CA GLU A 48 -1.83 13.65 -23.33
C GLU A 48 -3.24 14.12 -22.92
N ASP A 49 -3.76 13.55 -21.81
CA ASP A 49 -4.99 13.96 -21.14
C ASP A 49 -4.88 15.33 -20.43
N GLY A 50 -3.68 15.90 -20.36
CA GLY A 50 -3.39 17.16 -19.68
C GLY A 50 -3.28 17.04 -18.16
N PHE A 51 -3.31 15.84 -17.60
CA PHE A 51 -3.22 15.59 -16.16
C PHE A 51 -1.86 15.02 -15.75
N LYS A 52 -1.45 15.29 -14.51
CA LYS A 52 -0.28 14.63 -13.92
C LYS A 52 -0.58 13.14 -13.74
N GLN A 53 0.33 12.31 -14.24
CA GLN A 53 0.18 10.86 -14.27
C GLN A 53 0.54 10.26 -12.89
N TRP A 54 -0.29 10.49 -11.88
CA TRP A 54 -0.10 9.92 -10.54
C TRP A 54 -0.60 8.48 -10.44
N ASP A 55 -1.60 8.12 -11.24
CA ASP A 55 -2.27 6.82 -11.14
C ASP A 55 -1.61 5.74 -12.04
N VAL A 56 -0.30 5.86 -12.31
CA VAL A 56 0.52 4.88 -13.08
C VAL A 56 1.69 4.34 -12.26
N ILE A 57 2.17 3.13 -12.59
CA ILE A 57 3.34 2.51 -11.93
C ILE A 57 4.58 3.40 -12.01
N ASP A 58 4.78 4.11 -13.12
CA ASP A 58 5.94 4.98 -13.32
C ASP A 58 6.00 6.18 -12.35
N ALA A 59 4.88 6.52 -11.69
CA ALA A 59 4.83 7.55 -10.67
C ALA A 59 5.48 7.13 -9.34
N LEU A 60 5.79 5.84 -9.18
CA LEU A 60 6.24 5.23 -7.93
C LEU A 60 7.67 4.68 -8.06
N ASP A 61 8.42 4.75 -6.97
CA ASP A 61 9.67 4.01 -6.80
C ASP A 61 9.37 2.58 -6.31
N MET A 62 8.91 1.75 -7.25
CA MET A 62 8.53 0.35 -6.97
C MET A 62 9.73 -0.54 -6.61
N GLU A 63 10.94 -0.16 -7.04
CA GLU A 63 12.17 -0.85 -6.64
C GLU A 63 12.48 -0.62 -5.16
N ALA A 64 12.39 0.64 -4.70
CA ALA A 64 12.50 0.96 -3.28
C ALA A 64 11.45 0.19 -2.46
N MET A 65 10.20 0.12 -2.93
CA MET A 65 9.13 -0.64 -2.27
C MET A 65 9.44 -2.13 -2.16
N VAL A 66 9.93 -2.77 -3.22
CA VAL A 66 10.38 -4.17 -3.19
C VAL A 66 11.52 -4.37 -2.20
N ASN A 67 12.49 -3.45 -2.17
CA ASN A 67 13.62 -3.53 -1.24
C ASN A 67 13.16 -3.39 0.21
N THR A 68 12.15 -2.56 0.50
CA THR A 68 11.53 -2.47 1.83
C THR A 68 10.87 -3.79 2.23
N VAL A 69 10.13 -4.44 1.33
CA VAL A 69 9.52 -5.76 1.59
C VAL A 69 10.60 -6.82 1.85
N LYS A 70 11.67 -6.85 1.04
CA LYS A 70 12.83 -7.75 1.26
C LYS A 70 13.50 -7.52 2.61
N GLY A 71 13.70 -6.27 3.01
CA GLY A 71 14.26 -5.92 4.32
C GLY A 71 13.41 -6.44 5.48
N TRP A 72 12.08 -6.40 5.36
CA TRP A 72 11.20 -7.05 6.33
C TRP A 72 11.35 -8.58 6.30
N MET A 73 11.40 -9.19 5.11
CA MET A 73 11.57 -10.64 4.97
C MET A 73 12.88 -11.14 5.59
N GLU A 74 13.97 -10.39 5.51
CA GLU A 74 15.24 -10.74 6.13
C GLU A 74 15.12 -10.78 7.65
N ASN A 75 14.60 -9.70 8.26
CA ASN A 75 14.47 -9.61 9.72
C ASN A 75 13.25 -8.77 10.16
N PRO A 76 12.08 -9.40 10.36
CA PRO A 76 10.84 -8.72 10.75
C PRO A 76 10.95 -7.95 12.07
N ILE A 77 11.72 -8.48 13.03
CA ILE A 77 11.89 -7.88 14.36
C ILE A 77 12.70 -6.59 14.27
N LYS A 78 13.82 -6.62 13.54
CA LYS A 78 14.65 -5.42 13.29
C LYS A 78 13.85 -4.38 12.52
N PHE A 79 13.09 -4.79 11.51
CA PHE A 79 12.22 -3.91 10.74
C PHE A 79 11.16 -3.25 11.63
N ALA A 80 10.43 -4.01 12.44
CA ALA A 80 9.41 -3.47 13.34
C ALA A 80 10.00 -2.41 14.29
N ARG A 81 11.16 -2.71 14.90
CA ARG A 81 11.86 -1.78 15.80
C ARG A 81 12.29 -0.48 15.10
N SER A 82 12.80 -0.55 13.87
CA SER A 82 13.19 0.66 13.13
C SER A 82 12.01 1.53 12.72
N HIS A 83 10.80 0.97 12.70
CA HIS A 83 9.56 1.68 12.37
C HIS A 83 8.70 1.97 13.62
N GLY A 84 9.27 1.84 14.83
CA GLY A 84 8.61 2.18 16.09
C GLY A 84 7.48 1.23 16.51
N ILE A 85 7.38 0.06 15.89
CA ILE A 85 6.37 -0.96 16.20
C ILE A 85 6.88 -1.78 17.37
N GLN A 86 6.12 -1.79 18.47
CA GLN A 86 6.39 -2.64 19.62
C GLN A 86 6.13 -4.10 19.23
N VAL A 87 7.20 -4.90 19.20
CA VAL A 87 7.10 -6.35 19.01
C VAL A 87 6.86 -6.96 20.39
N THR A 88 5.87 -7.84 20.52
CA THR A 88 5.69 -8.59 21.77
C THR A 88 6.99 -9.33 22.10
N PRO A 89 7.56 -9.15 23.31
CA PRO A 89 8.70 -9.94 23.74
C PRO A 89 8.32 -11.42 23.63
N ALA A 90 9.17 -12.22 22.99
CA ALA A 90 9.07 -13.67 23.17
C ALA A 90 9.17 -13.94 24.67
N THR A 91 8.16 -14.61 25.25
CA THR A 91 8.35 -15.19 26.58
C THR A 91 9.52 -16.16 26.49
N GLU A 92 10.33 -16.30 27.54
CA GLU A 92 11.54 -17.16 27.57
C GLU A 92 11.28 -18.63 27.17
N MET A 93 10.01 -19.03 27.05
CA MET A 93 9.54 -20.35 26.63
C MET A 93 9.14 -20.46 25.15
N ASP A 94 9.05 -19.35 24.40
CA ASP A 94 8.69 -19.36 22.98
C ASP A 94 9.96 -19.43 22.13
N ASP A 95 10.04 -20.45 21.27
CA ASP A 95 11.01 -20.49 20.20
C ASP A 95 10.82 -19.26 19.28
N PRO A 96 11.83 -18.39 19.10
CA PRO A 96 11.73 -17.25 18.20
C PRO A 96 11.29 -17.63 16.77
N GLU A 97 11.55 -18.86 16.32
CA GLU A 97 11.11 -19.37 15.02
C GLU A 97 9.60 -19.71 14.98
N SER A 98 8.98 -19.99 16.13
CA SER A 98 7.55 -20.32 16.24
C SER A 98 6.63 -19.10 16.23
N GLN A 99 7.16 -17.89 16.43
CA GLN A 99 6.35 -16.67 16.41
C GLN A 99 5.85 -16.33 15.00
N VAL A 100 4.59 -15.90 14.92
CA VAL A 100 3.98 -15.40 13.68
C VAL A 100 4.32 -13.92 13.51
N HIS A 101 4.84 -13.55 12.33
CA HIS A 101 5.08 -12.18 11.90
C HIS A 101 4.27 -11.90 10.63
N ILE A 102 3.59 -10.75 10.58
CA ILE A 102 2.72 -10.39 9.47
C ILE A 102 3.18 -9.06 8.87
N LEU A 103 3.26 -9.00 7.55
CA LEU A 103 3.41 -7.77 6.79
C LEU A 103 2.15 -7.53 5.98
N ILE A 104 1.54 -6.36 6.14
CA ILE A 104 0.53 -5.87 5.22
C ILE A 104 1.21 -4.93 4.23
N VAL A 105 1.03 -5.20 2.95
CA VAL A 105 1.42 -4.28 1.87
C VAL A 105 0.13 -3.73 1.29
N GLU A 106 -0.12 -2.44 1.46
CA GLU A 106 -1.34 -1.80 0.93
C GLU A 106 -1.04 -0.76 -0.15
N GLY A 107 -1.93 -0.67 -1.14
CA GLY A 107 -1.73 0.23 -2.27
C GLY A 107 -2.83 0.08 -3.32
N PHE A 108 -2.89 0.98 -4.28
CA PHE A 108 -3.90 0.94 -5.35
C PHE A 108 -3.39 0.29 -6.64
N LEU A 109 -2.08 0.22 -6.84
CA LEU A 109 -1.43 -0.39 -8.03
C LEU A 109 -0.58 -1.63 -7.71
N LEU A 110 -0.69 -2.20 -6.50
CA LEU A 110 0.17 -3.32 -6.06
C LEU A 110 0.23 -4.47 -7.06
N TYR A 111 -0.93 -4.84 -7.60
CA TYR A 111 -1.06 -6.05 -8.43
C TYR A 111 -0.66 -5.85 -9.89
N ASN A 112 -0.27 -4.63 -10.25
CA ASN A 112 0.23 -4.29 -11.58
C ASN A 112 1.76 -4.43 -11.67
N TYR A 113 2.42 -4.77 -10.56
CA TYR A 113 3.88 -4.89 -10.48
C TYR A 113 4.32 -6.30 -10.11
N LYS A 114 4.70 -7.09 -11.12
CA LYS A 114 5.04 -8.52 -10.97
C LYS A 114 6.04 -8.83 -9.85
N PRO A 115 7.13 -8.07 -9.65
CA PRO A 115 8.08 -8.37 -8.59
C PRO A 115 7.48 -8.35 -7.17
N LEU A 116 6.40 -7.59 -6.91
CA LEU A 116 5.72 -7.61 -5.62
C LEU A 116 4.81 -8.82 -5.44
N LEU A 117 4.22 -9.32 -6.52
CA LEU A 117 3.27 -10.43 -6.49
C LEU A 117 3.90 -11.74 -5.99
N GLU A 118 5.20 -11.90 -6.22
CA GLU A 118 5.96 -13.09 -5.80
C GLU A 118 6.07 -13.23 -4.27
N PHE A 119 5.79 -12.15 -3.51
CA PHE A 119 5.89 -12.16 -2.06
C PHE A 119 4.57 -12.46 -1.34
N PHE A 120 3.41 -12.33 -2.00
CA PHE A 120 2.11 -12.36 -1.31
C PHE A 120 1.60 -13.77 -1.06
N ASP A 121 1.34 -14.10 0.22
CA ASP A 121 0.64 -15.34 0.63
C ASP A 121 -0.89 -15.23 0.47
N LYS A 122 -1.39 -13.99 0.52
CA LYS A 122 -2.81 -13.62 0.42
C LYS A 122 -2.91 -12.29 -0.31
N SER A 123 -3.91 -12.17 -1.17
CA SER A 123 -4.21 -10.95 -1.91
C SER A 123 -5.70 -10.63 -1.79
N TYR A 124 -6.01 -9.40 -1.35
CA TYR A 124 -7.36 -8.88 -1.27
C TYR A 124 -7.48 -7.62 -2.12
N TYR A 125 -8.57 -7.48 -2.86
CA TYR A 125 -8.82 -6.29 -3.69
C TYR A 125 -10.13 -5.63 -3.30
N ILE A 126 -10.07 -4.37 -2.86
CA ILE A 126 -11.26 -3.60 -2.51
C ILE A 126 -11.84 -2.93 -3.74
N THR A 127 -13.09 -3.22 -4.05
CA THR A 127 -13.86 -2.56 -5.11
C THR A 127 -15.04 -1.78 -4.51
N ILE A 128 -15.34 -0.64 -5.13
CA ILE A 128 -16.58 0.11 -4.93
C ILE A 128 -17.06 0.63 -6.30
N PRO A 129 -18.37 0.84 -6.50
CA PRO A 129 -18.88 1.39 -7.76
C PRO A 129 -18.33 2.79 -8.06
N TYR A 130 -18.29 3.15 -9.34
CA TYR A 130 -17.83 4.46 -9.84
C TYR A 130 -18.40 5.64 -9.06
N GLU A 131 -19.73 5.70 -8.88
CA GLU A 131 -20.40 6.82 -8.21
C GLU A 131 -19.97 6.97 -6.75
N GLU A 132 -19.83 5.86 -6.04
CA GLU A 132 -19.37 5.85 -4.65
C GLU A 132 -17.90 6.27 -4.56
N CYS A 133 -17.06 5.78 -5.47
CA CYS A 133 -15.65 6.17 -5.54
C CYS A 133 -15.50 7.67 -5.79
N LYS A 134 -16.24 8.20 -6.78
CA LYS A 134 -16.24 9.61 -7.14
C LYS A 134 -16.72 10.47 -5.97
N SER A 135 -17.80 10.07 -5.31
CA SER A 135 -18.34 10.75 -4.13
C SER A 135 -17.32 10.83 -3.00
N ARG A 136 -16.68 9.71 -2.65
CA ARG A 136 -15.63 9.67 -1.61
C ARG A 136 -14.41 10.48 -1.98
N ARG A 137 -13.95 10.41 -3.24
CA ARG A 137 -12.78 11.16 -3.72
C ARG A 137 -13.00 12.67 -3.64
N ARG A 138 -14.19 13.15 -4.00
CA ARG A 138 -14.58 14.57 -3.85
C ARG A 138 -14.45 15.10 -2.42
N THR A 139 -14.65 14.25 -1.41
CA THR A 139 -14.54 14.65 0.00
C THR A 139 -13.13 14.57 0.59
N ARG A 140 -12.18 13.94 -0.12
CA ARG A 140 -10.80 13.78 0.38
C ARG A 140 -9.96 15.00 0.02
N GLN A 141 -9.18 15.47 0.98
CA GLN A 141 -8.17 16.51 0.73
C GLN A 141 -6.83 15.85 0.40
N TYR A 142 -6.36 16.06 -0.82
CA TYR A 142 -5.02 15.70 -1.25
C TYR A 142 -4.08 16.89 -1.08
N THR A 143 -2.77 16.64 -0.95
CA THR A 143 -1.73 17.69 -0.87
C THR A 143 -1.79 18.61 -2.09
N VAL A 144 -1.98 18.03 -3.28
CA VAL A 144 -2.32 18.76 -4.50
C VAL A 144 -3.78 18.49 -4.79
N PRO A 145 -4.66 19.51 -4.75
CA PRO A 145 -6.08 19.33 -5.04
C PRO A 145 -6.31 18.76 -6.44
N ASP A 146 -7.29 17.86 -6.59
CA ASP A 146 -7.70 17.33 -7.88
C ASP A 146 -8.21 18.48 -8.79
N PRO A 147 -7.63 18.72 -9.99
CA PRO A 147 -8.18 19.69 -10.92
C PRO A 147 -9.56 19.26 -11.45
N PRO A 148 -10.37 20.19 -11.98
CA PRO A 148 -11.66 19.86 -12.58
C PRO A 148 -11.54 18.76 -13.63
N GLY A 149 -12.41 17.75 -13.55
CA GLY A 149 -12.43 16.63 -14.49
C GLY A 149 -11.40 15.52 -14.24
N LEU A 150 -10.45 15.69 -13.30
CA LEU A 150 -9.39 14.68 -13.07
C LEU A 150 -9.96 13.28 -12.84
N PHE A 151 -11.02 13.16 -12.04
CA PHE A 151 -11.56 11.85 -11.71
C PHE A 151 -12.03 11.07 -12.94
N ASP A 152 -12.75 11.77 -13.82
CA ASP A 152 -13.37 11.18 -15.01
C ASP A 152 -12.37 11.02 -16.16
N GLY A 153 -11.45 11.98 -16.28
CA GLY A 153 -10.49 12.05 -17.37
C GLY A 153 -9.19 11.28 -17.12
N HIS A 154 -8.85 10.97 -15.87
CA HIS A 154 -7.59 10.30 -15.52
C HIS A 154 -7.78 9.15 -14.52
N VAL A 155 -8.22 9.45 -13.30
CA VAL A 155 -8.20 8.50 -12.18
C VAL A 155 -8.99 7.22 -12.45
N TRP A 156 -10.24 7.36 -12.90
CA TRP A 156 -11.10 6.21 -13.16
C TRP A 156 -10.66 5.42 -14.40
N PRO A 157 -10.30 6.08 -15.53
CA PRO A 157 -9.65 5.39 -16.64
C PRO A 157 -8.39 4.60 -16.25
N MET A 158 -7.53 5.15 -15.39
CA MET A 158 -6.30 4.48 -14.94
C MET A 158 -6.53 3.31 -13.98
N TYR A 159 -7.71 3.26 -13.34
CA TYR A 159 -8.10 2.14 -12.47
C TYR A 159 -8.58 0.91 -13.25
N LEU A 160 -9.20 1.10 -14.42
CA LEU A 160 -9.75 0.04 -15.27
C LEU A 160 -8.67 -0.66 -16.09
#